data_AF-A0A1S2QY25-F1
#
_entry.id   AF-A0A1S2QY25-F1
#
_cell.length_a   1.000
_cell.length_b   1.000
_cell.length_c   1.000
_cell.angle_alpha   90.00
_cell.angle_beta   90.00
_cell.angle_gamma   90.00
#
_symmetry.space_group_name_H-M   'P 1'
#
loop_
_entity.id
_entity.type
_entity.pdbx_description
1 polymer ?
#
loop_
_entity_poly.entity_id
_entity_poly.type
_entity_poly.pdbx_seq_one_letter_code
_entity_poly.pdbx_strand_id
1 'polypeptide(L)'
;MKTFLNKIFERRIKVFVIIQIIFLIPIIIISIFTFTSKSVNFFYNGMLQIILAGFWFLMGIENILLKKRGFSIVSFVLAVMFVLIAIQSFNLLMK
;
A
#
# COMPACT_ATOMS: atom_id res chain seq x y z
N MET A 1 7.52 16.12 30.28
CA MET A 1 6.23 15.45 30.56
C MET A 1 5.51 15.18 29.24
N LYS A 2 5.48 13.93 28.73
CA LYS A 2 4.75 13.60 27.48
C LYS A 2 3.24 13.68 27.77
N THR A 3 2.54 14.59 27.11
CA THR A 3 1.09 14.82 27.23
C THR A 3 0.30 13.57 26.82
N PHE A 4 -0.87 13.34 27.42
CA PHE A 4 -1.76 12.19 27.14
C PHE A 4 -2.08 12.03 25.64
N LEU A 5 -2.18 13.16 24.92
CA LEU A 5 -2.32 13.21 23.47
C LEU A 5 -1.16 12.53 22.72
N ASN A 6 0.09 12.70 23.17
CA ASN A 6 1.25 12.06 22.55
C ASN A 6 1.22 10.53 22.71
N LYS A 7 0.73 10.02 23.85
CA LYS A 7 0.58 8.57 24.07
C LYS A 7 -0.51 7.95 23.17
N ILE A 8 -1.62 8.66 22.95
CA ILE A 8 -2.68 8.22 22.03
C ILE A 8 -2.16 8.22 20.59
N PHE A 9 -1.42 9.26 20.21
CA PHE A 9 -0.86 9.40 18.88
C PHE A 9 0.16 8.30 18.57
N GLU A 10 1.07 8.01 19.50
CA GLU A 10 2.03 6.91 19.41
C GLU A 10 1.33 5.54 19.27
N ARG A 11 0.22 5.30 19.98
CA ARG A 11 -0.57 4.07 19.83
C ARG A 11 -1.21 3.94 18.45
N ARG A 12 -1.79 5.02 17.91
CA ARG A 12 -2.42 5.01 16.58
C ARG A 12 -1.40 4.73 15.48
N ILE A 13 -0.24 5.39 15.50
CA ILE A 13 0.84 5.15 14.53
C ILE A 13 1.30 3.70 14.58
N LYS A 14 1.47 3.11 15.78
CA LYS A 14 1.84 1.69 15.91
C LYS A 14 0.84 0.75 15.21
N VAL A 15 -0.45 1.04 15.24
CA VAL A 15 -1.47 0.23 14.55
C VAL A 15 -1.29 0.30 13.03
N PHE A 16 -1.05 1.48 12.46
CA PHE A 16 -0.82 1.63 11.02
C PHE A 16 0.44 0.88 10.56
N VAL A 17 1.53 0.98 11.32
CA VAL A 17 2.78 0.26 11.04
C VAL A 17 2.57 -1.27 11.11
N ILE A 18 1.82 -1.77 12.09
CA ILE A 18 1.50 -3.20 12.18
C ILE A 18 0.68 -3.66 10.97
N ILE A 19 -0.33 -2.89 10.57
CA ILE A 19 -1.15 -3.21 9.39
C ILE A 19 -0.28 -3.24 8.12
N GLN A 20 0.64 -2.27 7.96
CA GLN A 20 1.59 -2.22 6.84
C GLN A 20 2.54 -3.45 6.81
N ILE A 21 3.02 -3.91 7.97
CA ILE A 21 3.83 -5.13 8.07
C ILE A 21 3.01 -6.37 7.70
N ILE A 22 1.73 -6.43 8.08
CA ILE A 22 0.83 -7.51 7.65
C ILE A 22 0.64 -7.50 6.14
N PHE A 23 0.56 -6.31 5.51
CA PHE A 23 0.46 -6.17 4.05
C PHE A 23 1.74 -6.60 3.30
N LEU A 24 2.91 -6.56 3.93
CA LEU A 24 4.17 -7.01 3.32
C LEU A 24 4.15 -8.51 2.99
N ILE A 25 3.52 -9.33 3.82
CA ILE A 25 3.42 -10.79 3.61
C ILE A 25 2.71 -11.14 2.30
N PRO A 26 1.47 -10.68 2.03
CA PRO A 26 0.79 -10.96 0.78
C PRO A 26 1.46 -10.28 -0.42
N ILE A 27 2.12 -9.12 -0.25
CA ILE A 27 2.93 -8.52 -1.33
C ILE A 27 4.02 -9.48 -1.78
N ILE A 28 4.79 -10.05 -0.85
CA ILE A 28 5.88 -10.98 -1.18
C ILE A 28 5.35 -12.23 -1.86
N ILE A 29 4.30 -12.84 -1.31
CA ILE A 29 3.70 -14.07 -1.85
C ILE A 29 3.18 -13.84 -3.27
N ILE A 30 2.40 -12.79 -3.50
CA ILE A 30 1.80 -12.51 -4.81
C ILE A 30 2.86 -12.06 -5.82
N SER A 31 3.92 -11.37 -5.37
CA SER A 31 5.06 -11.04 -6.24
C SER A 31 5.68 -12.30 -6.84
N ILE A 32 5.92 -13.32 -6.01
CA ILE A 32 6.47 -14.61 -6.47
C ILE A 32 5.54 -15.23 -7.51
N PHE A 33 4.23 -15.28 -7.25
CA PHE A 33 3.24 -15.82 -8.19
C PHE A 33 3.10 -15.02 -9.50
N THR A 34 3.47 -13.74 -9.48
CA THR A 34 3.43 -12.89 -10.69
C THR A 34 4.55 -13.25 -11.66
N PHE A 35 5.69 -13.75 -11.16
CA PHE A 35 6.89 -14.06 -11.95
C PHE A 35 7.10 -15.57 -12.22
N THR A 36 6.28 -16.46 -11.68
CA THR A 36 6.42 -17.92 -11.90
C THR A 36 5.96 -18.39 -13.28
N SER A 37 5.22 -17.59 -14.04
CA SER A 37 4.83 -17.88 -15.42
C SER A 37 5.76 -17.23 -16.45
N LYS A 38 5.95 -17.87 -17.62
CA LYS A 38 6.75 -17.32 -18.75
C LYS A 38 6.28 -15.92 -19.21
N SER A 39 5.05 -15.56 -18.90
CA SER A 39 4.46 -14.23 -19.07
C SER A 39 3.98 -13.69 -17.72
N VAL A 40 3.89 -12.37 -17.57
CA VAL A 40 3.30 -11.77 -16.36
C VAL A 40 1.87 -12.28 -16.20
N ASN A 41 1.56 -12.87 -15.05
CA ASN A 41 0.18 -13.24 -14.75
C ASN A 41 -0.60 -11.97 -14.38
N PHE A 42 -1.40 -11.46 -15.33
CA PHE A 42 -2.12 -10.20 -15.18
C PHE A 42 -3.11 -10.18 -14.00
N PHE A 43 -3.65 -11.33 -13.61
CA PHE A 43 -4.51 -11.44 -12.43
C PHE A 43 -3.73 -11.19 -11.14
N TYR A 44 -2.62 -11.93 -10.94
CA TYR A 44 -1.77 -11.73 -9.75
C TYR A 44 -1.11 -10.37 -9.74
N ASN A 45 -0.72 -9.84 -10.91
CA ASN A 45 -0.21 -8.49 -11.02
C ASN A 45 -1.25 -7.46 -10.59
N GLY A 46 -2.49 -7.54 -11.08
CA GLY A 46 -3.57 -6.63 -10.69
C GLY A 46 -3.86 -6.67 -9.18
N MET A 47 -3.90 -7.88 -8.60
CA MET A 47 -4.05 -8.07 -7.15
C MET A 47 -2.89 -7.45 -6.35
N LEU A 48 -1.65 -7.60 -6.81
CA LEU A 48 -0.47 -6.98 -6.21
C LEU A 48 -0.58 -5.45 -6.23
N GLN A 49 -1.00 -4.87 -7.36
CA GLN A 49 -1.16 -3.42 -7.47
C GLN A 49 -2.26 -2.88 -6.54
N ILE A 50 -3.38 -3.60 -6.34
CA ILE A 50 -4.41 -3.22 -5.36
C ILE A 50 -3.82 -3.19 -3.95
N ILE A 51 -3.03 -4.20 -3.58
CA ILE A 51 -2.43 -4.28 -2.25
C ILE A 51 -1.42 -3.14 -2.05
N LEU A 52 -0.59 -2.85 -3.05
CA LEU A 52 0.33 -1.71 -3.01
C LEU A 52 -0.42 -0.38 -2.91
N ALA A 53 -1.54 -0.22 -3.61
CA ALA A 53 -2.38 0.97 -3.48
C ALA A 53 -2.89 1.14 -2.03
N GLY A 54 -3.37 0.07 -1.41
CA GLY A 54 -3.81 0.08 0.00
C GLY A 54 -2.66 0.43 0.96
N PHE A 55 -1.48 -0.15 0.75
CA PHE A 55 -0.28 0.15 1.52
C PHE A 55 0.10 1.64 1.43
N TRP A 56 0.19 2.18 0.22
CA TRP A 56 0.53 3.59 -0.01
C TRP A 56 -0.53 4.55 0.54
N PHE A 57 -1.81 4.17 0.48
CA PHE A 57 -2.89 4.94 1.07
C PHE A 57 -2.76 5.03 2.59
N LEU A 58 -2.51 3.91 3.27
CA LEU A 58 -2.25 3.87 4.71
C LEU A 58 -1.00 4.66 5.09
N MET A 59 0.04 4.59 4.27
CA MET A 59 1.26 5.38 4.46
C MET A 59 1.00 6.88 4.30
N GLY A 60 0.10 7.27 3.39
CA GLY A 60 -0.37 8.65 3.24
C GLY A 60 -1.07 9.16 4.49
N ILE A 61 -1.95 8.36 5.09
CA ILE A 61 -2.63 8.65 6.36
C ILE A 61 -1.61 8.78 7.50
N GLU A 62 -0.67 7.83 7.61
CA GLU A 62 0.38 7.88 8.63
C GLU A 62 1.23 9.15 8.50
N ASN A 63 1.59 9.54 7.27
CA ASN A 63 2.35 10.76 7.01
C ASN A 63 1.56 12.04 7.36
N ILE A 64 0.23 12.06 7.20
CA ILE A 64 -0.62 13.16 7.72
C ILE A 64 -0.48 13.21 9.24
N LEU A 65 -0.64 12.06 9.91
CA LEU A 65 -0.57 11.97 11.36
C LEU A 65 0.80 12.47 11.85
N LEU A 66 1.88 12.03 11.23
CA LEU A 66 3.25 12.46 11.53
C LEU A 66 3.56 13.91 11.14
N LYS A 67 2.59 14.67 10.63
CA LYS A 67 2.73 16.05 10.13
C LYS A 67 3.74 16.19 8.98
N LYS A 68 4.05 15.10 8.28
CA LYS A 68 4.94 15.03 7.11
C LYS A 68 4.14 15.27 5.81
N ARG A 69 3.60 16.49 5.65
CA ARG A 69 2.65 16.82 4.57
C ARG A 69 3.17 16.52 3.16
N GLY A 70 4.45 16.78 2.87
CA GLY A 70 5.03 16.47 1.55
C GLY A 70 5.02 14.98 1.23
N PHE A 71 5.48 14.14 2.16
CA PHE A 71 5.46 12.68 2.00
C PHE A 71 4.05 12.11 1.91
N SER A 72 3.09 12.72 2.62
CA SER A 72 1.69 12.32 2.55
C SER A 72 1.11 12.48 1.13
N ILE A 73 1.37 13.62 0.49
CA ILE A 73 0.90 13.87 -0.88
C ILE A 73 1.50 12.85 -1.84
N VAL A 74 2.81 12.60 -1.76
CA VAL A 74 3.49 11.58 -2.58
C VAL A 74 2.87 10.20 -2.37
N SER A 75 2.61 9.81 -1.12
CA SER A 75 1.96 8.52 -0.82
C SER A 75 0.56 8.39 -1.44
N PHE A 76 -0.25 9.45 -1.41
CA PHE A 76 -1.57 9.41 -2.06
C PHE A 76 -1.48 9.36 -3.58
N VAL A 77 -0.56 10.11 -4.19
CA VAL A 77 -0.31 10.05 -5.63
C VAL A 77 0.09 8.64 -6.03
N LEU A 78 1.00 8.00 -5.28
CA LEU A 78 1.40 6.62 -5.53
C LEU A 78 0.22 5.65 -5.38
N ALA A 79 -0.62 5.81 -4.36
CA ALA A 79 -1.82 5.00 -4.19
C ALA A 79 -2.74 5.07 -5.41
N VAL A 80 -3.00 6.27 -5.94
CA VAL A 80 -3.80 6.47 -7.17
C VAL A 80 -3.13 5.84 -8.38
N MET A 81 -1.81 6.02 -8.56
CA MET A 81 -1.07 5.40 -9.65
C MET A 81 -1.20 3.87 -9.62
N PHE A 82 -1.08 3.24 -8.45
CA PHE A 82 -1.21 1.79 -8.32
C PHE A 82 -2.64 1.30 -8.63
N VAL A 83 -3.68 2.07 -8.29
CA VAL A 83 -5.07 1.75 -8.72
C VAL A 83 -5.18 1.74 -10.24
N LEU A 84 -4.59 2.73 -10.93
CA LEU A 84 -4.63 2.80 -12.39
C LEU A 84 -3.91 1.61 -13.04
N ILE A 85 -2.74 1.21 -12.52
CA ILE A 85 -1.99 0.04 -13.01
C ILE A 85 -2.78 -1.25 -12.73
N ALA A 86 -3.49 -1.34 -11.61
CA ALA A 86 -4.37 -2.47 -11.31
C ALA A 86 -5.48 -2.60 -12.36
N ILE A 87 -6.18 -1.50 -12.66
CA ILE A 87 -7.24 -1.45 -13.69
C ILE A 87 -6.67 -1.90 -15.04
N GLN A 88 -5.51 -1.37 -15.43
CA GLN A 88 -4.87 -1.76 -16.68
C GLN A 88 -4.51 -3.26 -16.71
N SER A 89 -4.06 -3.82 -15.60
CA SER A 89 -3.74 -5.24 -15.50
C SER A 89 -4.98 -6.11 -15.68
N PHE A 90 -6.11 -5.78 -15.04
CA PHE A 90 -7.36 -6.52 -15.25
C PHE A 90 -7.94 -6.33 -16.65
N ASN A 91 -7.78 -5.16 -17.25
CA ASN A 91 -8.17 -4.93 -18.65
C ASN A 91 -7.36 -5.78 -19.63
N LEU A 92 -6.07 -5.98 -19.37
CA LEU A 92 -5.22 -6.87 -20.17
C LEU A 92 -5.55 -8.35 -19.95
N LEU A 93 -6.01 -8.73 -18.76
CA LEU A 93 -6.49 -10.09 -18.48
C LEU A 93 -7.76 -10.45 -19.27
N MET A 94 -8.63 -9.47 -19.54
CA MET A 94 -9.91 -9.67 -20.25
C MET A 94 -9.78 -9.66 -21.78
N LYS A 95 -8.59 -9.42 -22.33
CA LYS A 95 -8.30 -9.45 -23.77
C LYS A 95 -7.68 -10.77 -24.17
#